data_AF-A0A1X6Y934-F1
#
_entry.id   AF-A0A1X6Y934-F1
#
_cell.length_a   1.000
_cell.length_b   1.000
_cell.length_c   1.000
_cell.angle_alpha   90.00
_cell.angle_beta   90.00
_cell.angle_gamma   90.00
#
_symmetry.space_group_name_H-M   'P 1'
#
loop_
_entity.id
_entity.type
_entity.pdbx_description
1 polymer ?
#
loop_
_entity_poly.entity_id
_entity_poly.type
_entity_poly.pdbx_seq_one_letter_code
_entity_poly.pdbx_strand_id
1 'polypeptide(L)' 'MIVIFGALIGALTGALLARRRKGKLADILQYAFVYALMFALVGLFVTLIIHRNAL' A
#
# COMPACT_ATOMS: atom_id res chain seq x y z
N MET A 1 -5.83 -12.10 2.80
CA MET A 1 -5.40 -11.30 3.97
C MET A 1 -5.49 -9.82 3.61
N ILE A 2 -6.25 -9.03 4.37
CA ILE A 2 -6.54 -7.61 4.05
C ILE A 2 -5.25 -6.79 3.87
N VAL A 3 -4.22 -7.05 4.69
CA VAL A 3 -2.90 -6.40 4.60
C VAL A 3 -2.25 -6.55 3.22
N ILE A 4 -2.21 -7.77 2.66
CA ILE A 4 -1.55 -8.04 1.38
C ILE A 4 -2.30 -7.35 0.23
N PHE A 5 -3.63 -7.38 0.26
CA PHE A 5 -4.44 -6.65 -0.72
C PHE A 5 -4.19 -5.14 -0.65
N GLY A 6 -4.15 -4.58 0.56
CA GLY A 6 -3.77 -3.18 0.77
C GLY A 6 -2.40 -2.87 0.18
N ALA A 7 -1.39 -3.68 0.50
CA ALA A 7 -0.02 -3.48 0.02
C ALA A 7 0.06 -3.47 -1.52
N LEU A 8 -0.62 -4.40 -2.20
CA LEU A 8 -0.63 -4.49 -3.67
C LEU A 8 -1.30 -3.26 -4.31
N ILE A 9 -2.45 -2.84 -3.78
CA ILE A 9 -3.16 -1.64 -4.26
C ILE A 9 -2.30 -0.39 -4.03
N GLY A 10 -1.68 -0.28 -2.85
CA GLY A 10 -0.75 0.79 -2.53
C GLY A 10 0.42 0.82 -3.51
N ALA A 11 1.08 -0.32 -3.73
CA ALA A 11 2.23 -0.41 -4.64
C ALA A 11 1.88 0.03 -6.05
N LEU A 12 0.75 -0.45 -6.59
CA LEU A 12 0.27 -0.06 -7.92
C LEU A 12 0.01 1.44 -7.99
N THR A 13 -0.66 1.99 -6.98
CA THR A 13 -1.03 3.42 -6.93
C THR A 13 0.20 4.31 -6.87
N GLY A 14 1.17 3.98 -6.00
CA GLY A 14 2.43 4.70 -5.87
C GLY A 14 3.26 4.62 -7.16
N ALA A 15 3.41 3.43 -7.74
CA ALA A 15 4.12 3.25 -9.00
C ALA A 15 3.51 4.05 -10.15
N LEU A 16 2.17 4.00 -10.30
CA LEU A 16 1.45 4.74 -11.33
C LEU A 16 1.58 6.25 -11.14
N LEU A 17 1.52 6.74 -9.90
CA LEU A 17 1.68 8.17 -9.60
C LEU A 17 3.08 8.68 -9.97
N ALA A 18 4.13 7.96 -9.58
CA ALA A 18 5.50 8.31 -9.94
C ALA A 18 5.75 8.23 -11.45
N ARG A 19 5.19 7.21 -12.11
CA ARG A 19 5.26 7.07 -13.58
C ARG A 19 4.58 8.23 -14.30
N ARG A 20 3.40 8.68 -13.83
CA ARG A 20 2.70 9.85 -14.37
C ARG A 20 3.49 11.14 -14.20
N ARG A 21 4.29 11.24 -13.14
CA ARG A 21 5.21 12.36 -12.88
C ARG A 21 6.55 12.24 -13.61
N LYS A 22 6.71 11.25 -14.51
CA LYS A 22 7.95 10.98 -15.26
C LYS A 22 9.16 10.73 -14.35
N GLY A 23 8.94 10.17 -13.15
CA GLY A 23 10.01 9.80 -12.23
C GLY A 23 10.94 8.72 -12.81
N LYS A 24 12.19 8.68 -12.34
CA LYS A 24 13.14 7.61 -12.68
C LYS A 24 12.66 6.29 -12.10
N LEU A 25 13.25 5.17 -12.54
CA LEU A 25 12.92 3.84 -12.01
C LEU A 25 13.06 3.79 -10.47
N ALA A 26 14.10 4.41 -9.92
CA ALA A 26 14.30 4.52 -8.48
C ALA A 26 13.13 5.24 -7.79
N ASP A 27 12.65 6.36 -8.34
CA ASP A 27 11.51 7.11 -7.80
C ASP A 27 10.22 6.28 -7.86
N ILE A 28 10.01 5.54 -8.94
CA ILE A 28 8.85 4.66 -9.12
C ILE A 28 8.85 3.57 -8.05
N LEU A 29 9.98 2.91 -7.84
CA LEU A 29 10.12 1.86 -6.82
C LEU A 29 9.94 2.41 -5.40
N GLN A 30 10.50 3.60 -5.12
CA GLN A 30 10.36 4.24 -3.82
C GLN A 30 8.90 4.63 -3.54
N TYR A 31 8.21 5.23 -4.52
CA TYR A 31 6.78 5.54 -4.37
C TYR A 31 5.92 4.28 -4.23
N ALA A 32 6.19 3.24 -5.02
CA ALA A 32 5.49 1.97 -4.90
C ALA A 32 5.66 1.39 -3.49
N PHE A 33 6.89 1.36 -2.98
CA PHE A 33 7.17 0.84 -1.64
C PHE A 33 6.48 1.65 -0.53
N VAL A 34 6.59 2.98 -0.57
CA VAL A 34 5.97 3.86 0.44
C VAL A 34 4.45 3.71 0.45
N TYR A 35 3.81 3.71 -0.73
CA TYR A 35 2.36 3.54 -0.81
C TYR A 35 1.93 2.12 -0.40
N ALA A 36 2.69 1.09 -0.77
CA ALA A 36 2.44 -0.28 -0.32
C ALA A 36 2.47 -0.36 1.21
N LEU A 37 3.47 0.24 1.85
CA LEU A 37 3.62 0.24 3.30
C LEU A 37 2.46 0.98 3.97
N MET A 38 2.09 2.17 3.48
CA MET A 38 0.96 2.94 4.01
C MET A 38 -0.35 2.16 3.95
N PHE A 39 -0.66 1.53 2.81
CA PHE A 39 -1.88 0.74 2.67
C PHE A 39 -1.84 -0.57 3.45
N ALA A 40 -0.66 -1.20 3.57
CA ALA A 40 -0.49 -2.39 4.41
C ALA A 40 -0.77 -2.06 5.88
N LEU A 41 -0.28 -0.93 6.38
CA LEU A 41 -0.54 -0.46 7.74
C LEU A 41 -2.02 -0.19 7.98
N VAL A 42 -2.71 0.48 7.05
CA VAL A 42 -4.17 0.65 7.12
C VAL A 42 -4.86 -0.72 7.15
N GLY A 43 -4.48 -1.64 6.26
CA GLY A 43 -5.03 -2.99 6.22
C GLY A 43 -4.78 -3.79 7.50
N LEU A 44 -3.65 -3.57 8.18
CA LEU A 44 -3.33 -4.18 9.47
C LEU A 44 -4.31 -3.70 10.54
N PHE A 45 -4.50 -2.39 10.68
CA PHE A 45 -5.45 -1.84 11.64
C PHE A 45 -6.89 -2.28 11.35
N VAL A 46 -7.30 -2.28 10.08
CA VAL A 46 -8.62 -2.81 9.67
C VAL A 46 -8.77 -4.28 10.08
N THR A 47 -7.74 -5.10 9.84
CA THR A 47 -7.75 -6.51 10.25
C THR A 47 -7.91 -6.64 11.76
N LEU A 48 -7.14 -5.88 12.55
CA LEU A 48 -7.19 -5.94 14.01
C LEU A 48 -8.55 -5.51 14.56
N ILE A 49 -9.14 -4.44 14.02
CA ILE A 49 -10.46 -3.95 14.44
C ILE A 49 -11.54 -4.99 14.14
N ILE A 50 -11.57 -5.53 12.92
CA ILE A 50 -12.54 -6.56 12.53
C ILE A 50 -12.36 -7.79 13.41
N HIS A 51 -11.13 -8.24 13.60
CA HIS A 51 -10.84 -9.42 14.40
C HIS A 51 -11.22 -9.23 15.87
N ARG A 52 -10.95 -8.06 16.44
CA ARG A 52 -11.28 -7.73 17.84
C ARG A 52 -12.77 -7.57 18.09
N ASN A 53 -13.52 -7.08 17.10
CA ASN A 53 -14.97 -6.89 17.21
C ASN A 53 -15.76 -8.18 16.89
N ALA A 54 -15.12 -9.17 16.27
CA ALA A 54 -15.72 -10.47 15.98
C ALA A 54 -15.49 -11.52 17.11
N LEU A 55 -14.65 -11.18 18.09
CA LEU A 55 -14.40 -11.92 19.33
C LEU A 55 -15.26 -11.35 20.46
#